data_AF-A0A849ZIX4-F1
#
_entry.id   AF-A0A849ZIX4-F1
#
_cell.length_a   1.000
_cell.length_b   1.000
_cell.length_c   1.000
_cell.angle_alpha   90.00
_cell.angle_beta   90.00
_cell.angle_gamma   90.00
#
_symmetry.space_group_name_H-M   'P 1'
#
loop_
_entity.id
_entity.type
_entity.pdbx_description
1 polymer ?
#
loop_
_entity_poly.entity_id
_entity_poly.type
_entity_poly.pdbx_seq_one_letter_code
_entity_poly.pdbx_strand_id
1 'polypeptide(L)'
;MRWLALAALAIPLLLTGCETVGASRDALAAEATAAAALDLQTRFERIRDHIGTAMYGPGGPEVLAVAHEALRAKHASGEALAVGIEDLWTHALQEGSVLFNQPDRRWGRTTAEETGDMIGQTTIGPWQMTVTNIQNIYGPRYGVQPGWTPAEVNDFCREHPEVQAMMIADYIDLSYALFGRRTPYAIQRYFWLEPYVRGEIGQAADWTRSPVARPPEGGTWQDLTGDMRRDTGFYAKQVLLGHPHQQRGLIHWLLVTGDEEGARDALRAWRDQPRLVARDTIDSGQPGVVLEDVQYVETSESGGFVITPDDVRFPEDDEAMRARIRALVEEVAAEVAP
;
A
#
# COMPACT_ATOMS: atom_id res chain seq x y z
N MET A 1 4.07 65.86 -51.14
CA MET A 1 2.70 65.84 -51.71
C MET A 1 2.41 64.42 -52.16
N ARG A 2 1.32 63.81 -51.66
CA ARG A 2 0.71 62.49 -51.94
C ARG A 2 0.74 61.46 -50.79
N TRP A 3 -0.46 61.23 -50.25
CA TRP A 3 -1.14 59.95 -49.94
C TRP A 3 -0.39 58.81 -49.22
N LEU A 4 -0.94 58.39 -48.07
CA LEU A 4 -1.66 57.09 -47.95
C LEU A 4 -2.33 56.96 -46.57
N ALA A 5 -3.64 56.72 -46.61
CA ALA A 5 -4.49 56.27 -45.51
C ALA A 5 -4.78 54.78 -45.71
N LEU A 6 -4.80 53.98 -44.63
CA LEU A 6 -5.41 52.65 -44.52
C LEU A 6 -5.63 52.41 -43.01
N ALA A 7 -6.87 52.59 -42.53
CA ALA A 7 -7.93 51.57 -42.41
C ALA A 7 -7.75 50.68 -41.17
N ALA A 8 -8.34 51.12 -40.06
CA ALA A 8 -8.55 50.31 -38.86
C ALA A 8 -9.81 49.45 -39.04
N LEU A 9 -9.64 48.14 -39.11
CA LEU A 9 -10.71 47.15 -39.07
C LEU A 9 -10.95 46.76 -37.61
N ALA A 10 -12.09 47.16 -37.06
CA ALA A 10 -12.59 46.66 -35.79
C ALA A 10 -13.19 45.27 -35.99
N ILE A 11 -12.58 44.25 -35.38
CA ILE A 11 -13.12 42.88 -35.33
C ILE A 11 -14.07 42.82 -34.12
N PRO A 12 -15.36 42.44 -34.29
CA PRO A 12 -16.23 42.13 -33.17
C PRO A 12 -15.83 40.78 -32.58
N LEU A 13 -15.40 40.77 -31.32
CA LEU A 13 -15.21 39.54 -30.54
C LEU A 13 -16.59 38.93 -30.26
N LEU A 14 -16.89 37.80 -30.90
CA LEU A 14 -18.04 36.94 -30.60
C LEU A 14 -17.76 36.21 -29.27
N LEU A 15 -18.23 36.77 -28.15
CA LEU A 15 -18.29 36.11 -26.84
C LEU A 15 -19.69 35.46 -26.67
N THR A 16 -19.96 34.39 -27.41
CA THR A 16 -21.15 33.55 -27.20
C THR A 16 -20.79 32.09 -27.48
N GLY A 17 -20.31 31.37 -26.48
CA GLY A 17 -19.95 29.96 -26.65
C GLY A 17 -19.30 29.22 -25.46
N CYS A 18 -19.40 29.73 -24.22
CA CYS A 18 -18.70 29.12 -23.07
C CYS A 18 -19.59 28.22 -22.18
N GLU A 19 -20.92 28.24 -22.31
CA GLU A 19 -21.82 27.53 -21.38
C GLU A 19 -22.03 26.04 -21.73
N THR A 20 -21.77 25.60 -22.96
CA THR A 20 -21.97 24.19 -23.38
C THR A 20 -20.80 23.26 -23.05
N VAL A 21 -19.62 23.80 -22.71
CA VAL A 21 -18.41 23.00 -22.42
C VAL A 21 -18.40 22.50 -20.96
N GLY A 22 -19.03 23.22 -20.03
CA GLY A 22 -19.09 22.84 -18.61
C GLY A 22 -19.95 21.59 -18.36
N ALA A 23 -21.17 21.57 -18.93
CA ALA A 23 -22.10 20.45 -18.76
C ALA A 23 -21.54 19.11 -19.29
N SER A 24 -20.68 19.14 -20.31
CA SER A 24 -20.03 17.94 -20.85
C SER A 24 -18.93 17.41 -19.93
N ARG A 25 -18.24 18.26 -19.17
CA ARG A 25 -17.16 17.83 -18.26
C ARG A 25 -17.71 17.20 -16.99
N ASP A 26 -18.75 17.79 -16.42
CA ASP A 26 -19.38 17.27 -15.20
C ASP A 26 -20.04 15.91 -15.45
N ALA A 27 -20.64 15.71 -16.64
CA ALA A 27 -21.20 14.43 -17.04
C ALA A 27 -20.12 13.34 -17.19
N LEU A 28 -18.99 13.65 -17.84
CA LEU A 28 -17.87 12.72 -17.99
C LEU A 28 -17.23 12.36 -16.64
N ALA A 29 -17.11 13.33 -15.73
CA ALA A 29 -16.60 13.08 -14.38
C ALA A 29 -17.56 12.18 -13.58
N ALA A 30 -18.87 12.42 -13.66
CA ALA A 30 -19.86 11.57 -12.99
C ALA A 30 -19.87 10.13 -13.54
N GLU A 31 -19.73 9.96 -14.86
CA GLU A 31 -19.63 8.65 -15.50
C GLU A 31 -18.36 7.90 -15.07
N ALA A 32 -17.21 8.58 -15.04
CA ALA A 32 -15.95 8.00 -14.56
C ALA A 32 -16.04 7.57 -13.09
N THR A 33 -16.63 8.39 -12.22
CA THR A 33 -16.86 8.05 -10.81
C THR A 33 -17.79 6.84 -10.66
N ALA A 34 -18.87 6.76 -11.45
CA ALA A 34 -19.79 5.63 -11.43
C ALA A 34 -19.12 4.33 -11.91
N ALA A 35 -18.29 4.41 -12.96
CA ALA A 35 -17.53 3.28 -13.47
C ALA A 35 -16.50 2.78 -12.44
N ALA A 36 -15.77 3.70 -11.78
CA ALA A 36 -14.83 3.34 -10.72
C ALA A 36 -15.51 2.67 -9.52
N ALA A 37 -16.67 3.19 -9.10
CA ALA A 37 -17.46 2.58 -8.02
C ALA A 37 -17.93 1.16 -8.37
N LEU A 38 -18.37 0.93 -9.62
CA LEU A 38 -18.79 -0.38 -10.09
C LEU A 38 -17.60 -1.37 -10.19
N ASP A 39 -16.44 -0.90 -10.63
CA ASP A 39 -15.21 -1.69 -10.66
C ASP A 39 -14.81 -2.12 -9.24
N LEU A 40 -14.75 -1.19 -8.29
CA LEU A 40 -14.46 -1.48 -6.89
C LEU A 40 -15.41 -2.54 -6.30
N GLN A 41 -16.71 -2.38 -6.52
CA GLN A 41 -17.72 -3.34 -6.07
C GLN A 41 -17.50 -4.73 -6.69
N THR A 42 -17.21 -4.79 -7.99
CA THR A 42 -16.96 -6.05 -8.70
C THR A 42 -15.74 -6.77 -8.14
N ARG A 43 -14.65 -6.02 -7.87
CA ARG A 43 -13.43 -6.57 -7.27
C ARG A 43 -13.67 -7.08 -5.85
N PHE A 44 -14.40 -6.31 -5.03
CA PHE A 44 -14.82 -6.73 -3.69
C PHE A 44 -15.60 -8.06 -3.72
N GLU A 45 -16.59 -8.18 -4.61
CA GLU A 45 -17.39 -9.40 -4.74
C GLU A 45 -16.53 -10.60 -5.15
N ARG A 46 -15.59 -10.43 -6.08
CA ARG A 46 -14.65 -11.50 -6.47
C ARG A 46 -13.80 -11.98 -5.31
N ILE A 47 -13.23 -11.07 -4.50
CA ILE A 47 -12.46 -11.47 -3.32
C ILE A 47 -13.37 -12.17 -2.32
N ARG A 48 -14.52 -11.58 -1.99
CA ARG A 48 -15.50 -12.14 -1.03
C ARG A 48 -15.91 -13.56 -1.41
N ASP A 49 -16.24 -13.78 -2.67
CA ASP A 49 -16.68 -15.08 -3.17
C ASP A 49 -15.53 -16.09 -3.20
N HIS A 50 -14.30 -15.63 -3.48
CA HIS A 50 -13.10 -16.47 -3.44
C HIS A 50 -12.75 -16.94 -2.01
N ILE A 51 -12.81 -16.05 -1.01
CA ILE A 51 -12.45 -16.41 0.37
C ILE A 51 -13.52 -17.22 1.09
N GLY A 52 -14.79 -17.04 0.71
CA GLY A 52 -15.93 -17.63 1.41
C GLY A 52 -15.90 -17.34 2.92
N THR A 53 -16.44 -18.26 3.72
CA THR A 53 -16.43 -18.16 5.20
C THR A 53 -15.38 -19.04 5.86
N ALA A 54 -14.71 -19.92 5.10
CA ALA A 54 -13.83 -20.95 5.65
C ALA A 54 -12.36 -20.52 5.71
N MET A 55 -11.85 -19.80 4.70
CA MET A 55 -10.42 -19.55 4.55
C MET A 55 -9.87 -18.62 5.65
N TYR A 56 -10.64 -17.58 5.99
CA TYR A 56 -10.24 -16.52 6.93
C TYR A 56 -11.20 -16.37 8.11
N GLY A 57 -12.02 -17.40 8.32
CA GLY A 57 -13.09 -17.44 9.31
C GLY A 57 -14.10 -16.28 9.18
N PRO A 58 -14.96 -16.07 10.20
CA PRO A 58 -16.04 -15.09 10.12
C PRO A 58 -15.56 -13.64 10.06
N GLY A 59 -14.37 -13.32 10.57
CA GLY A 59 -13.87 -11.95 10.54
C GLY A 59 -13.25 -11.52 9.21
N GLY A 60 -12.78 -12.45 8.37
CA GLY A 60 -12.23 -12.11 7.06
C GLY A 60 -13.21 -11.30 6.19
N PRO A 61 -14.44 -11.80 5.96
CA PRO A 61 -15.47 -11.04 5.25
C PRO A 61 -15.83 -9.70 5.89
N GLU A 62 -15.79 -9.60 7.22
CA GLU A 62 -16.06 -8.34 7.94
C GLU A 62 -14.96 -7.30 7.67
N VAL A 63 -13.68 -7.70 7.78
CA VAL A 63 -12.54 -6.82 7.49
C VAL A 63 -12.55 -6.37 6.03
N LEU A 64 -12.84 -7.29 5.11
CA LEU A 64 -12.94 -6.97 3.68
C LEU A 64 -14.08 -5.98 3.39
N ALA A 65 -15.24 -6.14 4.06
CA ALA A 65 -16.37 -5.21 3.90
C ALA A 65 -16.03 -3.80 4.43
N VAL A 66 -15.35 -3.70 5.57
CA VAL A 66 -14.86 -2.42 6.11
C VAL A 66 -13.88 -1.74 5.14
N ALA A 67 -12.95 -2.50 4.56
CA ALA A 67 -12.01 -2.00 3.56
C ALA A 67 -12.75 -1.46 2.32
N HIS A 68 -13.75 -2.20 1.83
CA HIS A 68 -14.58 -1.79 0.69
C HIS A 68 -15.31 -0.48 0.95
N GLU A 69 -16.01 -0.36 2.08
CA GLU A 69 -16.77 0.86 2.39
C GLU A 69 -15.85 2.08 2.56
N ALA A 70 -14.68 1.91 3.17
CA ALA A 70 -13.70 2.98 3.31
C ALA A 70 -13.16 3.46 1.95
N LEU A 71 -12.77 2.53 1.06
CA LEU A 71 -12.32 2.88 -0.29
C LEU A 71 -13.45 3.48 -1.13
N ARG A 72 -14.68 2.98 -1.02
CA ARG A 72 -15.84 3.54 -1.72
C ARG A 72 -16.06 5.00 -1.33
N ALA A 73 -15.97 5.33 -0.04
CA ALA A 73 -16.09 6.70 0.44
C ALA A 73 -14.93 7.59 -0.04
N LYS A 74 -13.69 7.08 -0.03
CA LYS A 74 -12.50 7.78 -0.54
C LYS A 74 -12.57 8.07 -2.03
N HIS A 75 -12.92 7.06 -2.83
CA HIS A 75 -13.05 7.21 -4.28
C HIS A 75 -14.19 8.17 -4.63
N ALA A 76 -15.29 8.15 -3.89
CA ALA A 76 -16.38 9.11 -4.06
C ALA A 76 -15.96 10.56 -3.78
N SER A 77 -14.94 10.79 -2.95
CA SER A 77 -14.35 12.12 -2.71
C SER A 77 -13.15 12.43 -3.62
N GLY A 78 -12.81 11.55 -4.58
CA GLY A 78 -11.67 11.72 -5.48
C GLY A 78 -10.31 11.47 -4.82
N GLU A 79 -10.28 10.79 -3.69
CA GLU A 79 -9.06 10.49 -2.91
C GLU A 79 -8.68 9.02 -3.02
N ALA A 80 -7.39 8.71 -2.80
CA ALA A 80 -6.86 7.34 -2.78
C ALA A 80 -7.23 6.49 -4.01
N LEU A 81 -7.36 7.12 -5.18
CA LEU A 81 -7.76 6.45 -6.42
C LEU A 81 -6.73 5.43 -6.92
N ALA A 82 -5.47 5.55 -6.48
CA ALA A 82 -4.41 4.58 -6.79
C ALA A 82 -4.49 3.32 -5.92
N VAL A 83 -5.25 3.35 -4.83
CA VAL A 83 -5.39 2.27 -3.86
C VAL A 83 -6.60 1.41 -4.21
N GLY A 84 -6.35 0.14 -4.49
CA GLY A 84 -7.36 -0.88 -4.74
C GLY A 84 -7.72 -1.65 -3.47
N ILE A 85 -8.82 -2.42 -3.55
CA ILE A 85 -9.26 -3.30 -2.45
C ILE A 85 -8.24 -4.40 -2.16
N GLU A 86 -7.50 -4.85 -3.18
CA GLU A 86 -6.42 -5.83 -3.09
C GLU A 86 -5.27 -5.30 -2.22
N ASP A 87 -4.98 -4.01 -2.29
CA ASP A 87 -3.91 -3.37 -1.51
C ASP A 87 -4.27 -3.40 0.00
N LEU A 88 -5.45 -2.90 0.38
CA LEU A 88 -5.92 -2.94 1.79
C LEU A 88 -6.05 -4.38 2.30
N TRP A 89 -6.60 -5.27 1.48
CA TRP A 89 -6.81 -6.66 1.85
C TRP A 89 -5.49 -7.39 2.11
N THR A 90 -4.51 -7.23 1.21
CA THR A 90 -3.20 -7.90 1.37
C THR A 90 -2.46 -7.40 2.61
N HIS A 91 -2.51 -6.09 2.90
CA HIS A 91 -1.92 -5.57 4.13
C HIS A 91 -2.66 -6.07 5.39
N ALA A 92 -3.99 -6.14 5.42
CA ALA A 92 -4.72 -6.73 6.55
C ALA A 92 -4.33 -8.19 6.79
N LEU A 93 -4.12 -8.94 5.70
CA LEU A 93 -3.72 -10.34 5.75
C LEU A 93 -2.30 -10.53 6.29
N GLN A 94 -1.36 -9.70 5.84
CA GLN A 94 0.03 -9.73 6.29
C GLN A 94 0.16 -9.34 7.76
N GLU A 95 -0.56 -8.30 8.19
CA GLU A 95 -0.38 -7.67 9.50
C GLU A 95 -1.23 -8.32 10.60
N GLY A 96 -2.48 -8.65 10.30
CA GLY A 96 -3.47 -8.92 11.35
C GLY A 96 -4.44 -10.05 11.05
N SER A 97 -4.13 -10.95 10.12
CA SER A 97 -4.99 -12.11 9.82
C SER A 97 -5.33 -12.96 11.07
N VAL A 98 -4.43 -13.02 12.05
CA VAL A 98 -4.66 -13.68 13.34
C VAL A 98 -5.82 -13.06 14.15
N LEU A 99 -6.12 -11.78 13.93
CA LEU A 99 -7.18 -11.04 14.63
C LEU A 99 -8.57 -11.28 14.02
N PHE A 100 -8.65 -11.80 12.80
CA PHE A 100 -9.94 -12.00 12.13
C PHE A 100 -10.87 -12.90 12.95
N ASN A 101 -10.30 -13.92 13.60
CA ASN A 101 -11.04 -14.89 14.41
C ASN A 101 -11.15 -14.51 15.90
N GLN A 102 -10.81 -13.27 16.25
CA GLN A 102 -10.85 -12.75 17.62
C GLN A 102 -11.81 -11.56 17.68
N PRO A 103 -13.15 -11.77 17.72
CA PRO A 103 -14.13 -10.69 17.56
C PRO A 103 -13.94 -9.55 18.56
N ASP A 104 -13.62 -9.86 19.82
CA ASP A 104 -13.39 -8.85 20.87
C ASP A 104 -12.11 -8.03 20.67
N ARG A 105 -11.17 -8.53 19.85
CA ARG A 105 -9.85 -7.95 19.63
C ARG A 105 -9.62 -7.44 18.21
N ARG A 106 -10.49 -7.81 17.26
CA ARG A 106 -10.32 -7.57 15.83
C ARG A 106 -9.91 -6.14 15.50
N TRP A 107 -10.58 -5.20 16.17
CA TRP A 107 -10.42 -3.75 15.96
C TRP A 107 -9.63 -3.07 17.07
N GLY A 108 -9.11 -3.85 18.02
CA GLY A 108 -8.47 -3.36 19.22
C GLY A 108 -6.94 -3.41 19.15
N ARG A 109 -6.36 -3.06 20.28
CA ARG A 109 -4.92 -2.99 20.53
C ARG A 109 -4.23 -4.36 20.43
N THR A 110 -3.06 -4.34 19.82
CA THR A 110 -2.04 -5.41 19.91
C THR A 110 -0.76 -4.84 20.50
N THR A 111 -0.16 -5.54 21.46
CA THR A 111 1.08 -5.10 22.13
C THR A 111 2.33 -5.52 21.36
N ALA A 112 3.46 -4.91 21.67
CA ALA A 112 4.75 -5.23 21.03
C ALA A 112 5.16 -6.69 21.27
N GLU A 113 4.87 -7.22 22.46
CA GLU A 113 5.14 -8.61 22.82
C GLU A 113 4.31 -9.58 21.97
N GLU A 114 3.10 -9.20 21.59
CA GLU A 114 2.20 -10.01 20.77
C GLU A 114 2.56 -9.95 19.29
N THR A 115 2.99 -8.79 18.79
CA THR A 115 3.39 -8.61 17.38
C THR A 115 4.84 -9.00 17.12
N GLY A 116 5.67 -9.10 18.17
CA GLY A 116 7.11 -9.21 18.03
C GLY A 116 7.75 -7.94 17.48
N ASP A 117 7.12 -6.78 17.69
CA ASP A 117 7.63 -5.48 17.23
C ASP A 117 9.02 -5.19 17.83
N MET A 118 9.98 -4.84 16.97
CA MET A 118 11.39 -4.72 17.39
C MET A 118 11.74 -3.37 18.04
N ILE A 119 10.79 -2.45 18.21
CA ILE A 119 10.97 -1.14 18.86
C ILE A 119 9.94 -0.85 19.97
N GLY A 120 9.13 -1.84 20.36
CA GLY A 120 8.20 -1.72 21.47
C GLY A 120 6.89 -0.98 21.14
N GLN A 121 6.50 -0.89 19.86
CA GLN A 121 5.31 -0.19 19.44
C GLN A 121 4.02 -0.97 19.70
N THR A 122 2.97 -0.22 20.03
CA THR A 122 1.61 -0.72 20.10
C THR A 122 0.87 -0.35 18.81
N THR A 123 0.11 -1.31 18.29
CA THR A 123 -0.64 -1.22 17.05
C THR A 123 -2.13 -1.47 17.27
N ILE A 124 -2.97 -1.06 16.33
CA ILE A 124 -4.43 -1.24 16.42
C ILE A 124 -4.95 -1.92 15.15
N GLY A 125 -5.86 -2.88 15.35
CA GLY A 125 -6.70 -3.45 14.31
C GLY A 125 -5.97 -4.36 13.32
N PRO A 126 -6.66 -4.82 12.26
CA PRO A 126 -6.13 -5.83 11.35
C PRO A 126 -4.99 -5.33 10.46
N TRP A 127 -4.85 -4.01 10.32
CA TRP A 127 -3.77 -3.38 9.59
C TRP A 127 -2.59 -2.97 10.48
N GLN A 128 -2.71 -3.13 11.80
CA GLN A 128 -1.62 -2.90 12.75
C GLN A 128 -0.97 -1.49 12.63
N MET A 129 -1.74 -0.44 12.33
CA MET A 129 -1.19 0.92 12.36
C MET A 129 -0.79 1.26 13.80
N THR A 130 0.40 1.86 13.97
CA THR A 130 0.89 2.25 15.30
C THR A 130 0.00 3.33 15.91
N VAL A 131 -0.19 3.28 17.23
CA VAL A 131 -0.96 4.30 17.96
C VAL A 131 -0.38 5.70 17.72
N THR A 132 0.95 5.82 17.65
CA THR A 132 1.64 7.08 17.38
C THR A 132 1.28 7.64 16.00
N ASN A 133 1.24 6.81 14.96
CA ASN A 133 0.89 7.26 13.60
C ASN A 133 -0.59 7.67 13.53
N ILE A 134 -1.48 6.92 14.18
CA ILE A 134 -2.89 7.28 14.30
C ILE A 134 -3.01 8.63 15.00
N GLN A 135 -2.38 8.79 16.16
CA GLN A 135 -2.53 9.98 16.98
C GLN A 135 -1.97 11.24 16.32
N ASN A 136 -0.81 11.14 15.66
CA ASN A 136 -0.04 12.32 15.26
C ASN A 136 -0.11 12.64 13.77
N ILE A 137 -0.44 11.66 12.92
CA ILE A 137 -0.33 11.81 11.46
C ILE A 137 -1.69 11.62 10.79
N TYR A 138 -2.29 10.44 10.93
CA TYR A 138 -3.44 10.06 10.10
C TYR A 138 -4.79 10.33 10.77
N GLY A 139 -4.90 10.09 12.08
CA GLY A 139 -6.14 10.24 12.84
C GLY A 139 -6.69 11.66 12.97
N PRO A 140 -5.88 12.74 13.05
CA PRO A 140 -6.42 14.09 13.22
C PRO A 140 -7.44 14.49 12.16
N ARG A 141 -7.28 14.02 10.92
CA ARG A 141 -8.22 14.27 9.82
C ARG A 141 -9.59 13.62 10.06
N TYR A 142 -9.66 12.59 10.88
CA TYR A 142 -10.85 11.79 11.17
C TYR A 142 -11.41 12.02 12.58
N GLY A 143 -10.94 13.06 13.28
CA GLY A 143 -11.48 13.46 14.57
C GLY A 143 -10.70 12.95 15.79
N VAL A 144 -9.57 12.27 15.61
CA VAL A 144 -8.63 11.99 16.72
C VAL A 144 -8.05 13.31 17.23
N GLN A 145 -8.20 13.60 18.52
CA GLN A 145 -7.81 14.90 19.06
C GLN A 145 -6.33 14.92 19.47
N PRO A 146 -5.63 16.06 19.24
CA PRO A 146 -4.31 16.28 19.83
C PRO A 146 -4.39 16.18 21.35
N GLY A 147 -3.67 15.23 21.93
CA GLY A 147 -3.62 15.00 23.38
C GLY A 147 -4.46 13.83 23.89
N TRP A 148 -5.21 13.12 23.04
CA TRP A 148 -5.80 11.84 23.42
C TRP A 148 -4.73 10.86 23.91
N THR A 149 -5.07 10.11 24.94
CA THR A 149 -4.25 9.00 25.44
C THR A 149 -4.29 7.81 24.48
N PRO A 150 -3.29 6.91 24.52
CA PRO A 150 -3.33 5.67 23.75
C PRO A 150 -4.62 4.84 23.95
N ALA A 151 -5.23 4.90 25.13
CA ALA A 151 -6.48 4.21 25.42
C ALA A 151 -7.67 4.84 24.68
N GLU A 152 -7.78 6.17 24.69
CA GLU A 152 -8.82 6.91 23.95
C GLU A 152 -8.69 6.70 22.43
N VAL A 153 -7.46 6.71 21.90
CA VAL A 153 -7.21 6.41 20.48
C VAL A 153 -7.65 4.98 20.14
N ASN A 154 -7.34 4.00 21.00
CA ASN A 154 -7.77 2.62 20.81
C ASN A 154 -9.30 2.47 20.86
N ASP A 155 -9.97 3.10 21.83
CA ASP A 155 -11.42 3.04 21.95
C ASP A 155 -12.11 3.64 20.72
N PHE A 156 -11.65 4.82 20.28
CA PHE A 156 -12.14 5.44 19.06
C PHE A 156 -11.96 4.52 17.84
N CYS A 157 -10.75 3.97 17.64
CA CYS A 157 -10.49 3.10 16.49
C CYS A 157 -11.35 1.83 16.54
N ARG A 158 -11.55 1.24 17.73
CA ARG A 158 -12.41 0.06 17.92
C ARG A 158 -13.87 0.34 17.58
N GLU A 159 -14.36 1.54 17.89
CA GLU A 159 -15.72 1.99 17.58
C GLU A 159 -15.88 2.45 16.13
N HIS A 160 -14.78 2.78 15.46
CA HIS A 160 -14.73 3.31 14.09
C HIS A 160 -13.77 2.51 13.18
N PRO A 161 -14.02 1.22 12.91
CA PRO A 161 -13.15 0.40 12.07
C PRO A 161 -13.03 0.94 10.63
N GLU A 162 -14.05 1.62 10.10
CA GLU A 162 -14.02 2.30 8.81
C GLU A 162 -12.98 3.42 8.76
N VAL A 163 -12.80 4.15 9.86
CA VAL A 163 -11.79 5.20 9.96
C VAL A 163 -10.38 4.60 9.94
N GLN A 164 -10.18 3.44 10.59
CA GLN A 164 -8.91 2.72 10.49
C GLN A 164 -8.57 2.39 9.03
N ALA A 165 -9.52 1.83 8.27
CA ALA A 165 -9.32 1.52 6.87
C ALA A 165 -9.05 2.78 6.02
N MET A 166 -9.72 3.91 6.30
CA MET A 166 -9.44 5.18 5.62
C MET A 166 -8.03 5.71 5.90
N MET A 167 -7.55 5.63 7.15
CA MET A 167 -6.18 6.01 7.52
C MET A 167 -5.15 5.14 6.79
N ILE A 168 -5.43 3.85 6.62
CA ILE A 168 -4.57 2.94 5.86
C ILE A 168 -4.58 3.26 4.36
N ALA A 169 -5.73 3.59 3.80
CA ALA A 169 -5.81 4.04 2.41
C ALA A 169 -4.95 5.32 2.20
N ASP A 170 -5.04 6.29 3.11
CA ASP A 170 -4.19 7.50 3.07
C ASP A 170 -2.70 7.16 3.19
N TYR A 171 -2.36 6.21 4.06
CA TYR A 171 -1.00 5.74 4.22
C TYR A 171 -0.46 5.16 2.89
N ILE A 172 -1.20 4.24 2.28
CA ILE A 172 -0.79 3.56 1.04
C ILE A 172 -0.73 4.57 -0.12
N ASP A 173 -1.73 5.44 -0.26
CA ASP A 173 -1.77 6.46 -1.32
C ASP A 173 -0.58 7.41 -1.23
N LEU A 174 -0.24 7.88 -0.02
CA LEU A 174 0.96 8.68 0.21
C LEU A 174 2.22 7.90 -0.17
N SER A 175 2.30 6.62 0.17
CA SER A 175 3.44 5.76 -0.17
C SER A 175 3.60 5.63 -1.69
N TYR A 176 2.49 5.47 -2.41
CA TYR A 176 2.46 5.39 -3.87
C TYR A 176 2.82 6.72 -4.53
N ALA A 177 2.36 7.85 -3.97
CA ALA A 177 2.73 9.17 -4.46
C ALA A 177 4.23 9.46 -4.31
N LEU A 178 4.85 8.97 -3.24
CA LEU A 178 6.25 9.20 -2.92
C LEU A 178 7.20 8.24 -3.66
N PHE A 179 6.86 6.96 -3.72
CA PHE A 179 7.79 5.91 -4.16
C PHE A 179 7.30 5.13 -5.39
N GLY A 180 6.17 5.53 -5.99
CA GLY A 180 5.54 4.83 -7.09
C GLY A 180 4.56 3.74 -6.64
N ARG A 181 3.56 3.47 -7.47
CA ARG A 181 2.49 2.52 -7.15
C ARG A 181 3.03 1.09 -7.07
N ARG A 182 2.79 0.43 -5.94
CA ARG A 182 3.15 -0.99 -5.68
C ARG A 182 4.64 -1.32 -5.85
N THR A 183 5.52 -0.32 -5.81
CA THR A 183 6.96 -0.53 -5.84
C THR A 183 7.44 -1.22 -4.56
N PRO A 184 8.63 -1.87 -4.59
CA PRO A 184 9.21 -2.46 -3.39
C PRO A 184 9.27 -1.48 -2.22
N TYR A 185 9.69 -0.24 -2.48
CA TYR A 185 9.84 0.77 -1.43
C TYR A 185 8.52 1.36 -0.94
N ALA A 186 7.53 1.54 -1.81
CA ALA A 186 6.22 1.98 -1.37
C ALA A 186 5.56 0.98 -0.41
N ILE A 187 5.67 -0.32 -0.72
CA ILE A 187 5.17 -1.39 0.14
C ILE A 187 6.04 -1.50 1.40
N GLN A 188 7.38 -1.46 1.26
CA GLN A 188 8.31 -1.56 2.40
C GLN A 188 8.16 -0.39 3.38
N ARG A 189 7.69 0.79 2.94
CA ARG A 189 7.37 1.91 3.83
C ARG A 189 6.49 1.48 4.99
N TYR A 190 5.51 0.61 4.71
CA TYR A 190 4.61 0.05 5.71
C TYR A 190 5.36 -0.62 6.87
N PHE A 191 6.53 -1.21 6.57
CA PHE A 191 7.40 -1.90 7.51
C PHE A 191 8.83 -1.35 7.47
N TRP A 192 9.04 -0.18 8.05
CA TRP A 192 10.37 0.39 8.35
C TRP A 192 11.31 0.52 7.14
N LEU A 193 10.92 1.37 6.19
CA LEU A 193 11.72 1.64 4.99
C LEU A 193 13.14 2.15 5.27
N GLU A 194 13.32 3.07 6.22
CA GLU A 194 14.65 3.62 6.52
C GLU A 194 15.65 2.52 6.96
N PRO A 195 15.37 1.72 8.01
CA PRO A 195 16.23 0.59 8.37
C PRO A 195 16.47 -0.40 7.22
N TYR A 196 15.46 -0.63 6.39
CA TYR A 196 15.61 -1.52 5.23
C TYR A 196 16.61 -0.95 4.21
N VAL A 197 16.46 0.33 3.83
CA VAL A 197 17.35 1.02 2.87
C VAL A 197 18.78 1.12 3.41
N ARG A 198 18.96 1.24 4.72
CA ARG A 198 20.27 1.22 5.39
C ARG A 198 20.90 -0.18 5.49
N GLY A 199 20.18 -1.23 5.11
CA GLY A 199 20.64 -2.61 5.23
C GLY A 199 20.67 -3.14 6.66
N GLU A 200 19.85 -2.58 7.54
CA GLU A 200 19.75 -2.95 8.95
C GLU A 200 18.73 -4.07 9.20
N ILE A 201 17.74 -4.23 8.30
CA ILE A 201 16.73 -5.29 8.31
C ILE A 201 16.52 -5.88 6.91
N GLY A 202 15.91 -7.06 6.83
CA GLY A 202 15.45 -7.64 5.57
C GLY A 202 16.55 -8.20 4.67
N GLN A 203 17.70 -8.54 5.25
CA GLN A 203 18.91 -8.99 4.55
C GLN A 203 19.11 -10.51 4.59
N ALA A 204 18.14 -11.28 5.10
CA ALA A 204 18.25 -12.73 5.10
C ALA A 204 18.31 -13.29 3.67
N ALA A 205 19.08 -14.35 3.48
CA ALA A 205 19.16 -15.05 2.20
C ALA A 205 17.81 -15.61 1.73
N ASP A 206 16.95 -16.01 2.68
CA ASP A 206 15.58 -16.40 2.40
C ASP A 206 14.60 -15.29 2.80
N TRP A 207 13.99 -14.67 1.81
CA TRP A 207 13.06 -13.57 1.99
C TRP A 207 11.77 -13.98 2.72
N THR A 208 11.44 -15.29 2.78
CA THR A 208 10.22 -15.78 3.45
C THR A 208 10.31 -15.86 4.97
N ARG A 209 11.49 -15.61 5.54
CA ARG A 209 11.68 -15.52 6.99
C ARG A 209 10.82 -14.41 7.60
N SER A 210 10.56 -14.47 8.89
CA SER A 210 9.83 -13.40 9.56
C SER A 210 10.50 -12.03 9.31
N PRO A 211 9.72 -10.98 9.00
CA PRO A 211 10.25 -9.62 8.83
C PRO A 211 10.69 -9.02 10.19
N VAL A 212 10.23 -9.60 11.30
CA VAL A 212 10.66 -9.28 12.66
C VAL A 212 11.70 -10.28 13.16
N ALA A 213 12.72 -9.79 13.86
CA ALA A 213 13.72 -10.61 14.51
C ALA A 213 13.17 -11.14 15.84
N ARG A 214 13.41 -12.42 16.13
CA ARG A 214 13.04 -13.00 17.43
C ARG A 214 14.16 -12.75 18.45
N PRO A 215 13.84 -12.24 19.64
CA PRO A 215 14.83 -12.14 20.71
C PRO A 215 15.32 -13.53 21.15
N PRO A 216 16.49 -13.61 21.82
CA PRO A 216 16.91 -14.86 22.44
C PRO A 216 15.87 -15.33 23.47
N GLU A 217 15.88 -16.63 23.79
CA GLU A 217 14.96 -17.20 24.78
C GLU A 217 15.03 -16.45 26.12
N GLY A 218 13.88 -15.99 26.62
CA GLY A 218 13.78 -15.19 27.84
C GLY A 218 14.15 -13.71 27.69
N GLY A 219 14.53 -13.26 26.49
CA GLY A 219 14.85 -11.87 26.19
C GLY A 219 13.68 -11.04 25.67
N THR A 220 13.98 -9.79 25.36
CA THR A 220 13.07 -8.77 24.82
C THR A 220 13.63 -8.16 23.53
N TRP A 221 12.87 -7.28 22.87
CA TRP A 221 13.35 -6.56 21.68
C TRP A 221 14.64 -5.75 21.92
N GLN A 222 14.94 -5.39 23.18
CA GLN A 222 16.16 -4.70 23.57
C GLN A 222 17.41 -5.58 23.47
N ASP A 223 17.23 -6.91 23.48
CA ASP A 223 18.31 -7.90 23.39
C ASP A 223 18.66 -8.29 21.94
N LEU A 224 18.00 -7.66 20.95
CA LEU A 224 18.27 -7.90 19.53
C LEU A 224 19.60 -7.26 19.09
N THR A 225 20.52 -8.09 18.60
CA THR A 225 21.76 -7.62 17.98
C THR A 225 21.53 -7.12 16.54
N GLY A 226 22.49 -6.35 16.02
CA GLY A 226 22.44 -5.90 14.62
C GLY A 226 22.42 -7.06 13.61
N ASP A 227 23.11 -8.16 13.88
CA ASP A 227 23.09 -9.35 13.02
C ASP A 227 21.71 -10.01 13.02
N MET A 228 21.06 -10.10 14.18
CA MET A 228 19.70 -10.66 14.28
C MET A 228 18.68 -9.82 13.53
N ARG A 229 18.81 -8.48 13.57
CA ARG A 229 17.94 -7.56 12.83
C ARG A 229 18.14 -7.68 11.32
N ARG A 230 19.41 -7.80 10.87
CA ARG A 230 19.71 -8.00 9.44
C ARG A 230 19.17 -9.32 8.92
N ASP A 231 19.22 -10.37 9.73
CA ASP A 231 18.78 -11.73 9.38
C ASP A 231 17.25 -11.92 9.45
N THR A 232 16.50 -10.90 9.03
CA THR A 232 15.04 -10.95 8.83
C THR A 232 14.67 -11.04 7.35
N GLY A 233 13.45 -11.50 7.07
CA GLY A 233 12.92 -11.61 5.71
C GLY A 233 12.51 -10.25 5.11
N PHE A 234 12.17 -10.27 3.82
CA PHE A 234 11.85 -9.06 3.06
C PHE A 234 10.33 -8.84 3.03
N TYR A 235 9.85 -7.97 3.91
CA TYR A 235 8.43 -7.66 4.09
C TYR A 235 7.70 -7.35 2.77
N ALA A 236 8.22 -6.43 1.95
CA ALA A 236 7.51 -6.05 0.72
C ALA A 236 7.32 -7.22 -0.24
N LYS A 237 8.29 -8.14 -0.30
CA LYS A 237 8.20 -9.33 -1.17
C LYS A 237 7.20 -10.35 -0.62
N GLN A 238 7.04 -10.41 0.71
CA GLN A 238 5.98 -11.20 1.35
C GLN A 238 4.59 -10.64 1.07
N VAL A 239 4.41 -9.32 1.12
CA VAL A 239 3.15 -8.70 0.70
C VAL A 239 2.88 -8.98 -0.78
N LEU A 240 3.89 -8.86 -1.65
CA LEU A 240 3.72 -9.09 -3.08
C LEU A 240 3.36 -10.54 -3.43
N LEU A 241 4.12 -11.52 -2.89
CA LEU A 241 4.09 -12.92 -3.32
C LEU A 241 3.45 -13.90 -2.32
N GLY A 242 3.16 -13.44 -1.09
CA GLY A 242 2.78 -14.30 0.02
C GLY A 242 3.98 -14.94 0.72
N HIS A 243 3.71 -15.64 1.82
CA HIS A 243 4.69 -16.36 2.64
C HIS A 243 4.01 -17.58 3.32
N PRO A 244 4.74 -18.47 4.03
CA PRO A 244 4.18 -19.72 4.53
C PRO A 244 2.92 -19.61 5.42
N HIS A 245 2.75 -18.49 6.14
CA HIS A 245 1.59 -18.25 7.00
C HIS A 245 0.50 -17.42 6.33
N GLN A 246 0.82 -16.72 5.23
CA GLN A 246 -0.13 -16.03 4.37
C GLN A 246 0.25 -16.25 2.91
N GLN A 247 -0.26 -17.32 2.34
CA GLN A 247 0.16 -17.81 1.03
C GLN A 247 -0.35 -16.97 -0.16
N ARG A 248 -1.26 -16.03 0.07
CA ARG A 248 -1.91 -15.26 -1.00
C ARG A 248 -1.48 -13.79 -0.90
N GLY A 249 -0.43 -13.44 -1.64
CA GLY A 249 0.07 -12.06 -1.77
C GLY A 249 -0.73 -11.21 -2.76
N LEU A 250 -0.27 -9.96 -2.95
CA LEU A 250 -0.93 -8.97 -3.79
C LEU A 250 -1.15 -9.44 -5.24
N ILE A 251 -0.15 -10.10 -5.84
CA ILE A 251 -0.29 -10.60 -7.22
C ILE A 251 -1.41 -11.64 -7.33
N HIS A 252 -1.56 -12.52 -6.33
CA HIS A 252 -2.67 -13.47 -6.28
C HIS A 252 -4.02 -12.74 -6.28
N TRP A 253 -4.18 -11.73 -5.42
CA TRP A 253 -5.44 -11.01 -5.31
C TRP A 253 -5.79 -10.21 -6.55
N LEU A 254 -4.80 -9.60 -7.21
CA LEU A 254 -5.00 -8.94 -8.50
C LEU A 254 -5.52 -9.91 -9.57
N LEU A 255 -5.01 -11.15 -9.60
CA LEU A 255 -5.51 -12.16 -10.53
C LEU A 255 -6.91 -12.66 -10.16
N VAL A 256 -7.21 -12.83 -8.86
CA VAL A 256 -8.56 -13.17 -8.38
C VAL A 256 -9.57 -12.10 -8.80
N THR A 257 -9.19 -10.82 -8.75
CA THR A 257 -10.06 -9.73 -9.18
C THR A 257 -10.02 -9.46 -10.68
N GLY A 258 -9.24 -10.21 -11.45
CA GLY A 258 -9.13 -10.09 -12.91
C GLY A 258 -8.28 -8.91 -13.39
N ASP A 259 -7.55 -8.24 -12.50
CA ASP A 259 -6.63 -7.14 -12.80
C ASP A 259 -5.23 -7.65 -13.18
N GLU A 260 -5.18 -8.39 -14.29
CA GLU A 260 -3.93 -8.99 -14.77
C GLU A 260 -2.90 -7.92 -15.21
N GLU A 261 -3.36 -6.79 -15.74
CA GLU A 261 -2.46 -5.68 -16.09
C GLU A 261 -1.88 -5.02 -14.84
N GLY A 262 -2.69 -4.81 -13.79
CA GLY A 262 -2.18 -4.34 -12.51
C GLY A 262 -1.15 -5.27 -11.88
N ALA A 263 -1.23 -6.59 -12.14
CA ALA A 263 -0.20 -7.55 -11.74
C ALA A 263 1.09 -7.40 -12.57
N ARG A 264 0.99 -7.22 -13.90
CA ARG A 264 2.15 -6.92 -14.76
C ARG A 264 2.83 -5.62 -14.36
N ASP A 265 2.06 -4.56 -14.14
CA ASP A 265 2.57 -3.26 -13.73
C ASP A 265 3.32 -3.32 -12.40
N ALA A 266 2.80 -4.07 -11.42
CA ALA A 266 3.51 -4.29 -10.17
C ALA A 266 4.84 -5.04 -10.41
N LEU A 267 4.86 -6.09 -11.24
CA LEU A 267 6.08 -6.84 -11.56
C LEU A 267 7.11 -5.97 -12.32
N ARG A 268 6.67 -5.12 -13.25
CA ARG A 268 7.53 -4.15 -13.95
C ARG A 268 8.11 -3.14 -12.97
N ALA A 269 7.29 -2.58 -12.10
CA ALA A 269 7.71 -1.66 -11.06
C ALA A 269 8.79 -2.29 -10.16
N TRP A 270 8.67 -3.58 -9.83
CA TRP A 270 9.70 -4.32 -9.09
C TRP A 270 10.96 -4.57 -9.92
N ARG A 271 10.84 -4.97 -11.18
CA ARG A 271 11.98 -5.19 -12.08
C ARG A 271 12.82 -3.92 -12.26
N ASP A 272 12.15 -2.79 -12.45
CA ASP A 272 12.77 -1.53 -12.88
C ASP A 272 13.15 -0.62 -11.71
N GLN A 273 12.82 -0.98 -10.47
CA GLN A 273 13.07 -0.12 -9.31
C GLN A 273 14.58 0.13 -9.10
N PRO A 274 15.06 1.38 -9.24
CA PRO A 274 16.43 1.72 -8.89
C PRO A 274 16.65 1.61 -7.39
N ARG A 275 17.89 1.39 -6.97
CA ARG A 275 18.26 1.35 -5.56
C ARG A 275 18.09 2.73 -4.92
N LEU A 276 17.41 2.79 -3.79
CA LEU A 276 17.38 3.96 -2.90
C LEU A 276 18.53 3.94 -1.90
N VAL A 277 18.97 5.14 -1.51
CA VAL A 277 19.80 5.38 -0.33
C VAL A 277 19.13 6.42 0.57
N ALA A 278 19.23 6.22 1.88
CA ALA A 278 18.73 7.15 2.90
C ALA A 278 19.85 8.09 3.35
N ARG A 279 19.54 9.38 3.53
CA ARG A 279 20.48 10.40 4.00
C ARG A 279 19.88 11.22 5.14
N ASP A 280 20.67 11.35 6.21
CA ASP A 280 20.31 12.15 7.39
C ASP A 280 20.36 13.67 7.13
N THR A 281 21.14 14.09 6.13
CA THR A 281 21.25 15.50 5.75
C THR A 281 20.48 15.72 4.46
N ILE A 282 19.47 16.58 4.54
CA ILE A 282 18.71 17.05 3.37
C ILE A 282 19.64 17.96 2.56
N ASP A 283 20.12 17.44 1.43
CA ASP A 283 20.82 18.22 0.43
C ASP A 283 19.80 18.77 -0.57
N SER A 284 19.49 20.06 -0.45
CA SER A 284 18.51 20.75 -1.31
C SER A 284 18.93 20.79 -2.78
N GLY A 285 20.18 20.43 -3.11
CA GLY A 285 20.70 20.38 -4.48
C GLY A 285 20.48 19.03 -5.18
N GLN A 286 20.13 17.97 -4.46
CA GLN A 286 19.90 16.66 -5.06
C GLN A 286 18.40 16.31 -5.09
N PRO A 287 17.88 15.86 -6.25
CA PRO A 287 16.50 15.40 -6.32
C PRO A 287 16.33 14.17 -5.43
N GLY A 288 15.32 14.20 -4.56
CA GLY A 288 15.03 13.13 -3.64
C GLY A 288 13.69 13.35 -2.95
N VAL A 289 13.19 12.30 -2.33
CA VAL A 289 11.95 12.31 -1.56
C VAL A 289 12.28 12.51 -0.09
N VAL A 290 11.63 13.47 0.57
CA VAL A 290 11.80 13.68 2.02
C VAL A 290 10.61 13.06 2.74
N LEU A 291 10.88 12.16 3.68
CA LEU A 291 9.90 11.54 4.56
C LEU A 291 10.49 11.47 5.96
N GLU A 292 9.79 12.03 6.95
CA GLU A 292 10.16 11.94 8.37
C GLU A 292 11.61 12.38 8.63
N ASP A 293 11.99 13.54 8.09
CA ASP A 293 13.33 14.14 8.18
C ASP A 293 14.47 13.36 7.50
N VAL A 294 14.15 12.30 6.76
CA VAL A 294 15.10 11.51 5.96
C VAL A 294 14.92 11.81 4.48
N GLN A 295 16.02 12.08 3.77
CA GLN A 295 16.02 12.21 2.32
C GLN A 295 16.37 10.87 1.66
N TYR A 296 15.47 10.38 0.82
CA TYR A 296 15.64 9.19 -0.01
C TYR A 296 16.03 9.60 -1.42
N VAL A 297 17.16 9.09 -1.90
CA VAL A 297 17.71 9.44 -3.21
C VAL A 297 17.86 8.16 -4.03
N GLU A 298 17.31 8.17 -5.24
CA GLU A 298 17.53 7.11 -6.22
C GLU A 298 18.97 7.14 -6.73
N THR A 299 19.58 5.97 -6.83
CA THR A 299 20.91 5.78 -7.40
C THR A 299 20.80 5.28 -8.83
N SER A 300 21.90 5.31 -9.57
CA SER A 300 21.99 4.68 -10.89
C SER A 300 22.12 3.15 -10.83
N GLU A 301 22.22 2.56 -9.64
CA GLU A 301 22.33 1.11 -9.47
C GLU A 301 20.94 0.47 -9.48
N SER A 302 20.83 -0.75 -10.02
CA SER A 302 19.62 -1.55 -9.87
C SER A 302 19.35 -1.83 -8.39
N GLY A 303 18.07 -1.78 -7.99
CA GLY A 303 17.63 -2.18 -6.66
C GLY A 303 17.77 -3.67 -6.38
N GLY A 304 17.96 -4.51 -7.41
CA GLY A 304 18.06 -5.96 -7.26
C GLY A 304 16.73 -6.63 -6.89
N PHE A 305 15.60 -5.99 -7.20
CA PHE A 305 14.26 -6.44 -6.81
C PHE A 305 13.56 -7.33 -7.84
N VAL A 306 14.24 -7.70 -8.92
CA VAL A 306 13.68 -8.54 -9.98
C VAL A 306 13.10 -9.82 -9.38
N ILE A 307 11.81 -10.04 -9.61
CA ILE A 307 11.12 -11.27 -9.23
C ILE A 307 11.45 -12.35 -10.28
N THR A 308 11.81 -13.53 -9.82
CA THR A 308 12.09 -14.69 -10.67
C THR A 308 11.02 -15.78 -10.49
N PRO A 309 10.88 -16.72 -11.42
CA PRO A 309 9.92 -17.83 -11.25
C PRO A 309 10.14 -18.65 -9.96
N ASP A 310 11.40 -18.77 -9.50
CA ASP A 310 11.77 -19.47 -8.27
C ASP A 310 11.32 -18.75 -6.99
N ASP A 311 11.03 -17.44 -7.08
CA ASP A 311 10.42 -16.69 -5.99
C ASP A 311 8.93 -17.01 -5.82
N VAL A 312 8.27 -17.53 -6.86
CA VAL A 312 6.84 -17.84 -6.81
C VAL A 312 6.65 -19.21 -6.14
N ARG A 313 6.59 -19.18 -4.79
CA ARG A 313 6.43 -20.35 -3.92
C ARG A 313 4.99 -20.59 -3.48
N PHE A 314 4.14 -19.56 -3.50
CA PHE A 314 2.78 -19.57 -2.98
C PHE A 314 1.73 -19.10 -4.01
N PRO A 315 0.45 -19.45 -3.85
CA PRO A 315 -0.08 -20.44 -2.90
C PRO A 315 0.38 -21.88 -3.20
N GLU A 316 0.59 -22.68 -2.15
CA GLU A 316 1.01 -24.08 -2.27
C GLU A 316 -0.14 -24.97 -2.76
N ASP A 317 -1.37 -24.65 -2.33
CA ASP A 317 -2.61 -25.39 -2.55
C ASP A 317 -3.30 -25.09 -3.89
N ASP A 318 -2.78 -24.14 -4.68
CA ASP A 318 -3.35 -23.75 -5.98
C ASP A 318 -2.24 -23.65 -7.06
N GLU A 319 -1.90 -24.81 -7.64
CA GLU A 319 -0.90 -24.91 -8.70
C GLU A 319 -1.27 -24.11 -9.96
N ALA A 320 -2.55 -24.03 -10.31
CA ALA A 320 -2.98 -23.30 -11.51
C ALA A 320 -2.69 -21.81 -11.37
N MET A 321 -3.02 -21.24 -10.22
CA MET A 321 -2.69 -19.86 -9.89
C MET A 321 -1.17 -19.64 -9.82
N ARG A 322 -0.44 -20.52 -9.13
CA ARG A 322 1.03 -20.43 -9.05
C ARG A 322 1.69 -20.47 -10.43
N ALA A 323 1.25 -21.36 -11.31
CA ALA A 323 1.71 -21.44 -12.69
C ALA A 323 1.39 -20.16 -13.48
N ARG A 324 0.20 -19.56 -13.29
CA ARG A 324 -0.14 -18.29 -13.92
C ARG A 324 0.79 -17.16 -13.46
N ILE A 325 1.06 -17.06 -12.16
CA ILE A 325 1.97 -16.04 -11.61
C ILE A 325 3.38 -16.22 -12.17
N ARG A 326 3.89 -17.46 -12.24
CA ARG A 326 5.20 -17.75 -12.87
C ARG A 326 5.24 -17.32 -14.33
N ALA A 327 4.20 -17.62 -15.11
CA ALA A 327 4.12 -17.18 -16.49
C ALA A 327 4.15 -15.65 -16.62
N LEU A 328 3.44 -14.91 -15.75
CA LEU A 328 3.50 -13.43 -15.74
C LEU A 328 4.89 -12.91 -15.41
N VAL A 329 5.59 -13.53 -14.46
CA VAL A 329 6.97 -13.18 -14.12
C VAL A 329 7.90 -13.38 -15.33
N GLU A 330 7.76 -14.50 -16.04
CA GLU A 330 8.53 -14.77 -17.27
C GLU A 330 8.19 -13.80 -18.40
N GLU A 331 6.90 -13.50 -18.60
CA GLU A 331 6.42 -12.51 -19.57
C GLU A 331 7.07 -11.14 -19.32
N VAL A 332 7.00 -10.63 -18.09
CA VAL A 332 7.59 -9.34 -17.71
C VAL A 332 9.11 -9.37 -17.77
N ALA A 333 9.77 -10.47 -17.42
CA ALA A 333 11.22 -10.59 -17.54
C ALA A 333 11.70 -10.58 -19.00
N ALA A 334 10.86 -11.01 -19.95
CA ALA A 334 11.16 -11.03 -21.38
C ALA A 334 10.87 -9.70 -22.10
N GLU A 335 10.16 -8.77 -21.46
CA GLU A 335 9.95 -7.43 -22.00
C GLU A 335 11.27 -6.68 -22.12
N VAL A 336 11.45 -5.95 -23.22
CA VAL A 336 12.58 -5.04 -23.38
C VAL A 336 12.34 -3.85 -22.47
N ALA A 337 13.22 -3.64 -21.49
CA ALA A 337 13.18 -2.46 -20.64
C ALA A 337 13.24 -1.20 -21.53
N PRO A 338 12.38 -0.19 -21.28
CA PRO A 338 12.22 0.98 -22.14
C PRO A 338 13.48 1.84 -22.29
#